data_AF-A0A212CIX0-F1
#
_entry.id   AF-A0A212CIX0-F1
#
_cell.length_a   1.000
_cell.length_b   1.000
_cell.length_c   1.000
_cell.angle_alpha   90.00
_cell.angle_beta   90.00
_cell.angle_gamma   90.00
#
_symmetry.space_group_name_H-M   'P 1'
#
loop_
_entity.id
_entity.type
_entity.pdbx_description
1 polymer ?
#
loop_
_entity_poly.entity_id
_entity_poly.type
_entity_poly.pdbx_seq_one_letter_code
_entity_poly.pdbx_strand_id
1 'polypeptide(L)'
;MEYNFIFSCSKRSKKGDKNGKGLRHFSMKVCEKVQRKGTTSYNEVADELVSEFTNSNNHLAADSAYDQKNIRRRVYDALNVLMAMNIISKEKKEIKWIGLPTNSAQECQNLEVSEENLFTDSTLLYFTS
;
A
#
# COMPACT_ATOMS: atom_id res chain seq x y z
N MET A 1 -3.77 -17.72 19.40
CA MET A 1 -4.20 -16.35 19.08
C MET A 1 -3.51 -15.93 17.80
N GLU A 2 -4.07 -16.31 16.65
CA GLU A 2 -3.56 -15.87 15.35
C GLU A 2 -3.92 -14.40 15.16
N TYR A 3 -2.94 -13.51 15.36
CA TYR A 3 -3.06 -12.09 15.04
C TYR A 3 -3.09 -11.94 13.51
N ASN A 4 -4.29 -12.02 12.94
CA ASN A 4 -4.55 -11.52 11.60
C ASN A 4 -4.48 -10.00 11.63
N PHE A 5 -3.27 -9.46 11.53
CA PHE A 5 -3.01 -8.04 11.34
C PHE A 5 -3.47 -7.65 9.93
N ILE A 6 -4.77 -7.37 9.79
CA ILE A 6 -5.33 -6.78 8.58
C ILE A 6 -4.76 -5.37 8.47
N PHE A 7 -3.83 -5.22 7.53
CA PHE A 7 -3.24 -3.95 7.14
C PHE A 7 -4.32 -3.03 6.56
N SER A 8 -4.96 -2.23 7.40
CA SER A 8 -5.79 -1.11 6.96
C SER A 8 -4.86 0.05 6.63
N CYS A 9 -4.28 0.04 5.43
CA CYS A 9 -3.58 1.21 4.90
C CYS A 9 -4.60 2.35 4.69
N SER A 10 -4.73 3.21 5.69
CA SER A 10 -5.29 4.57 5.65
C SER A 10 -6.34 4.80 4.55
N LYS A 11 -7.61 4.68 4.92
CA LYS A 11 -8.75 5.17 4.12
C LYS A 11 -8.80 6.70 4.14
N ARG A 12 -7.84 7.38 3.49
CA ARG A 12 -8.05 8.77 3.04
C ARG A 12 -8.82 8.74 1.72
N SER A 13 -10.13 8.94 1.81
CA SER A 13 -11.01 9.12 0.65
C SER A 13 -11.01 10.58 0.19
N LYS A 14 -10.83 10.77 -1.13
CA LYS A 14 -11.42 11.78 -2.05
C LYS A 14 -10.38 12.48 -2.94
N LYS A 15 -10.37 12.07 -4.23
CA LYS A 15 -10.66 12.90 -5.43
C LYS A 15 -9.95 12.31 -6.67
N GLY A 16 -10.75 11.85 -7.63
CA GLY A 16 -10.33 11.47 -8.98
C GLY A 16 -10.43 9.97 -9.24
N ASP A 17 -11.45 9.57 -10.00
CA ASP A 17 -11.63 8.26 -10.62
C ASP A 17 -10.44 7.89 -11.51
N LYS A 18 -9.35 7.44 -10.91
CA LYS A 18 -8.19 6.91 -11.63
C LYS A 18 -8.17 5.39 -11.52
N ASN A 19 -9.22 4.70 -11.99
CA ASN A 19 -9.36 3.25 -12.27
C ASN A 19 -8.48 2.22 -11.51
N GLY A 20 -8.03 2.49 -10.28
CA GLY A 20 -7.04 1.66 -9.59
C GLY A 20 -5.67 1.49 -10.29
N LYS A 21 -5.32 2.29 -11.31
CA LYS A 21 -4.08 2.11 -12.11
C LYS A 21 -2.89 2.97 -11.66
N GLY A 22 -3.01 3.72 -10.56
CA GLY A 22 -1.95 4.61 -10.08
C GLY A 22 -0.86 3.91 -9.25
N LEU A 23 0.31 4.56 -9.08
CA LEU A 23 1.41 4.02 -8.27
C LEU A 23 0.96 3.66 -6.84
N ARG A 24 0.11 4.47 -6.20
CA ARG A 24 -0.45 4.15 -4.88
C ARG A 24 -1.12 2.77 -4.84
N HIS A 25 -1.87 2.42 -5.88
CA HIS A 25 -2.56 1.14 -5.95
C HIS A 25 -1.56 0.00 -6.15
N PHE A 26 -0.60 0.17 -7.06
CA PHE A 26 0.45 -0.83 -7.26
C PHE A 26 1.32 -1.02 -6.03
N SER A 27 1.72 0.05 -5.34
CA SER A 27 2.47 -0.03 -4.09
C SER A 27 1.71 -0.80 -3.02
N MET A 28 0.41 -0.55 -2.89
CA MET A 28 -0.45 -1.30 -1.97
C MET A 28 -0.47 -2.80 -2.32
N LYS A 29 -0.72 -3.14 -3.59
CA LYS A 29 -0.78 -4.53 -4.05
C LYS A 29 0.56 -5.27 -3.93
N VAL A 30 1.67 -4.61 -4.26
CA VAL A 30 3.03 -5.17 -4.10
C VAL A 30 3.31 -5.45 -2.63
N CYS A 31 2.99 -4.51 -1.73
CA CYS A 31 3.17 -4.69 -0.29
C CYS A 31 2.37 -5.89 0.24
N GLU A 32 1.06 -5.96 -0.08
CA GLU A 32 0.19 -7.08 0.30
C GLU A 32 0.73 -8.42 -0.18
N LYS A 33 1.22 -8.48 -1.43
CA LYS A 33 1.69 -9.72 -2.04
C LYS A 33 2.98 -10.23 -1.39
N VAL A 34 3.96 -9.34 -1.18
CA VAL A 34 5.22 -9.70 -0.53
C VAL A 34 4.96 -10.11 0.92
N GLN A 35 4.08 -9.41 1.64
CA GLN A 35 3.69 -9.76 3.00
C GLN A 35 3.05 -11.16 3.08
N ARG A 36 2.11 -11.46 2.18
CA ARG A 36 1.39 -12.74 2.19
C ARG A 36 2.30 -13.92 1.86
N LYS A 37 3.22 -13.76 0.89
CA LYS A 37 4.15 -14.82 0.48
C LYS A 37 5.32 -14.98 1.45
N GLY A 38 5.73 -13.92 2.13
CA GLY A 38 6.92 -13.89 2.98
C GLY A 38 8.23 -13.85 2.19
N THR A 39 8.42 -14.75 1.23
CA THR A 39 9.54 -14.74 0.28
C THR A 39 9.02 -14.85 -1.15
N THR A 40 9.51 -14.02 -2.07
CA THR A 40 9.05 -13.95 -3.47
C THR A 40 10.14 -13.41 -4.39
N SER A 41 9.83 -13.24 -5.68
CA SER A 41 10.74 -12.63 -6.66
C SER A 41 10.03 -11.55 -7.48
N TYR A 42 10.81 -10.69 -8.13
CA TYR A 42 10.26 -9.63 -8.99
C TYR A 42 9.31 -10.19 -10.06
N ASN A 43 9.71 -11.25 -10.77
CA ASN A 43 8.91 -11.80 -11.87
C ASN A 43 7.59 -12.34 -11.35
N GLU A 44 7.63 -13.09 -10.24
CA GLU A 44 6.44 -13.64 -9.61
C GLU A 44 5.44 -12.54 -9.20
N VAL A 45 5.92 -11.51 -8.49
CA VAL A 45 5.05 -10.38 -8.10
C VAL A 45 4.50 -9.65 -9.32
N ALA A 46 5.34 -9.40 -10.34
CA ALA A 46 4.91 -8.69 -11.53
C ALA A 46 3.88 -9.49 -12.34
N ASP A 47 4.14 -10.78 -12.58
CA ASP A 47 3.29 -11.63 -13.42
C ASP A 47 1.93 -11.89 -12.76
N GLU A 48 1.89 -12.06 -11.44
CA GLU A 48 0.63 -12.18 -10.70
C GLU A 48 -0.19 -10.89 -10.76
N LEU A 49 0.44 -9.72 -10.59
CA LEU A 49 -0.28 -8.45 -10.68
C LEU A 49 -0.76 -8.15 -12.10
N VAL A 50 0.02 -8.53 -13.12
CA VAL A 50 -0.41 -8.45 -14.52
C VAL A 50 -1.65 -9.32 -14.73
N SER A 51 -1.60 -10.59 -14.31
CA SER A 51 -2.73 -11.51 -14.46
C SER A 51 -3.99 -11.03 -13.72
N GLU A 52 -3.86 -10.55 -12.47
CA GLU A 52 -5.01 -10.03 -11.71
C GLU A 52 -5.68 -8.85 -12.44
N PHE A 53 -4.90 -7.96 -13.03
CA PHE A 53 -5.41 -6.76 -13.69
C PHE A 53 -5.98 -7.03 -15.08
N THR A 54 -5.40 -7.97 -15.83
CA THR A 54 -5.91 -8.39 -17.14
C THR A 54 -7.19 -9.21 -17.04
N ASN A 55 -7.37 -9.96 -15.95
CA ASN A 55 -8.57 -10.77 -15.73
C ASN A 55 -9.72 -9.95 -15.11
N SER A 56 -9.41 -8.90 -14.33
CA SER A 56 -10.41 -8.07 -13.68
C SER A 56 -11.09 -7.06 -14.62
N ASN A 57 -10.40 -6.62 -15.68
CA ASN A 57 -11.00 -5.84 -16.75
C ASN A 57 -11.20 -6.78 -17.94
N ASN A 58 -12.43 -6.99 -18.41
CA ASN A 58 -12.71 -7.67 -19.69
C ASN A 58 -12.11 -6.85 -20.87
N HIS A 59 -10.79 -6.80 -20.97
CA HIS A 59 -10.04 -5.82 -21.74
C HIS A 59 -9.67 -6.37 -23.12
N LEU A 60 -9.70 -5.51 -24.13
CA LEU A 60 -9.17 -5.80 -25.46
C LEU A 60 -7.68 -6.17 -25.41
N ALA A 61 -7.26 -7.12 -26.24
CA ALA A 61 -5.92 -7.71 -26.24
C ALA A 61 -4.77 -6.71 -26.51
N ALA A 62 -5.04 -5.53 -27.08
CA ALA A 62 -4.01 -4.51 -27.32
C ALA A 62 -3.63 -3.74 -26.04
N ASP A 63 -4.58 -3.53 -25.15
CA ASP A 63 -4.37 -2.77 -23.92
C ASP A 63 -3.71 -3.60 -22.82
N SER A 64 -3.89 -4.93 -22.84
CA SER A 64 -3.23 -5.84 -21.90
C SER A 64 -1.71 -5.80 -22.03
N ALA A 65 -1.16 -5.59 -23.24
CA ALA A 65 0.27 -5.42 -23.47
C ALA A 65 0.80 -4.09 -22.90
N TYR A 66 0.01 -3.02 -23.00
CA TYR A 66 0.36 -1.71 -22.42
C TYR A 66 0.28 -1.77 -20.89
N ASP A 67 -0.78 -2.34 -20.36
CA ASP A 67 -0.98 -2.56 -18.93
C ASP A 67 0.16 -3.42 -18.37
N GLN A 68 0.60 -4.48 -19.06
CA GLN A 68 1.74 -5.30 -18.62
C GLN A 68 3.03 -4.47 -18.46
N LYS A 69 3.40 -3.66 -19.47
CA LYS A 69 4.59 -2.81 -19.41
C LYS A 69 4.48 -1.78 -18.28
N ASN A 70 3.30 -1.19 -18.11
CA ASN A 70 3.05 -0.20 -17.06
C ASN A 70 3.18 -0.83 -15.65
N ILE A 71 2.52 -1.96 -15.43
CA ILE A 71 2.56 -2.71 -14.16
C ILE A 71 4.01 -3.06 -13.83
N ARG A 72 4.76 -3.63 -14.77
CA ARG A 72 6.17 -3.97 -14.57
C ARG A 72 7.00 -2.77 -14.11
N ARG A 73 6.82 -1.61 -14.74
CA ARG A 73 7.52 -0.38 -14.36
C ARG A 73 7.15 0.06 -12.94
N ARG A 74 5.87 0.00 -12.59
CA ARG A 74 5.34 0.41 -11.27
C ARG A 74 5.76 -0.53 -10.15
N VAL A 75 5.86 -1.83 -10.41
CA VAL A 75 6.36 -2.81 -9.44
C VAL A 75 7.80 -2.48 -9.03
N TYR A 76 8.66 -2.10 -9.97
CA TYR A 76 10.02 -1.64 -9.63
C TYR A 76 10.02 -0.38 -8.76
N ASP A 77 9.18 0.61 -9.07
CA ASP A 77 9.05 1.82 -8.24
C ASP A 77 8.68 1.46 -6.80
N ALA A 78 7.65 0.62 -6.64
CA ALA A 78 7.17 0.19 -5.33
C ALA A 78 8.22 -0.59 -4.55
N LEU A 79 8.87 -1.59 -5.17
CA LEU A 79 9.88 -2.41 -4.50
C LEU A 79 11.09 -1.58 -4.07
N ASN A 80 11.53 -0.63 -4.89
CA ASN A 80 12.69 0.21 -4.54
C ASN A 80 12.40 1.09 -3.32
N VAL A 81 11.20 1.67 -3.24
CA VAL A 81 10.79 2.45 -2.07
C VAL A 81 10.61 1.56 -0.85
N LEU A 82 9.93 0.41 -0.98
CA LEU A 82 9.75 -0.54 0.13
C LEU A 82 11.09 -1.05 0.69
N MET A 83 12.08 -1.25 -0.18
CA MET A 83 13.44 -1.62 0.23
C MET A 83 14.13 -0.48 0.96
N ALA A 84 14.04 0.76 0.45
CA ALA A 84 14.61 1.94 1.10
C ALA A 84 13.99 2.22 2.47
N MET A 85 12.70 1.90 2.64
CA MET A 85 11.99 1.97 3.92
C MET A 85 12.26 0.79 4.85
N ASN A 86 13.16 -0.13 4.47
CA ASN A 86 13.48 -1.36 5.19
C ASN A 86 12.24 -2.24 5.52
N ILE A 87 11.22 -2.18 4.64
CA ILE A 87 10.00 -3.00 4.76
C ILE A 87 10.21 -4.38 4.13
N ILE A 88 11.06 -4.42 3.10
CA ILE A 88 11.45 -5.64 2.39
C ILE A 88 12.98 -5.68 2.26
N SER A 89 13.54 -6.89 2.26
CA SER A 89 14.93 -7.14 1.89
C SER A 89 14.96 -7.67 0.46
N LYS A 90 15.98 -7.30 -0.32
CA LYS A 90 16.21 -7.87 -1.65
C LYS A 90 17.65 -8.34 -1.78
N GLU A 91 17.82 -9.64 -1.97
CA GLU A 91 19.11 -10.25 -2.27
C GLU A 91 19.06 -10.87 -3.67
N LYS A 92 19.83 -10.32 -4.60
CA LYS A 92 19.81 -10.74 -6.02
C LYS A 92 18.38 -10.71 -6.59
N LYS A 93 17.78 -11.89 -6.79
CA LYS A 93 16.42 -12.11 -7.31
C LYS A 93 15.39 -12.40 -6.22
N GLU A 94 15.84 -12.68 -5.01
CA GLU A 94 15.00 -13.02 -3.87
C GLU A 94 14.58 -11.74 -3.12
N ILE A 95 13.30 -11.67 -2.76
CA ILE A 95 12.69 -10.57 -2.02
C ILE A 95 12.03 -11.18 -0.79
N LYS A 96 12.40 -10.69 0.40
CA LYS A 96 11.87 -11.15 1.69
C LYS A 96 11.10 -10.04 2.37
N TRP A 97 9.96 -10.38 2.95
CA TRP A 97 9.20 -9.51 3.84
C TRP A 97 9.97 -9.35 5.16
N ILE A 98 10.27 -8.11 5.54
CA ILE A 98 10.87 -7.78 6.84
C ILE A 98 9.75 -7.44 7.82
N GLY A 99 8.86 -6.53 7.42
CA GLY A 99 7.82 -5.98 8.28
C GLY A 99 7.70 -4.48 8.14
N LEU A 100 6.58 -3.91 8.57
CA LEU A 100 6.44 -2.46 8.60
C LEU A 100 7.21 -1.90 9.80
N PRO A 101 7.86 -0.72 9.68
CA PRO A 101 8.41 -0.05 10.83
C PRO A 101 7.29 0.13 11.87
N THR A 102 7.51 -0.37 13.08
CA THR A 102 6.51 -0.56 14.15
C THR A 102 5.84 0.72 14.65
N ASN A 103 6.13 1.88 14.06
CA ASN A 103 5.47 3.14 14.40
C ASN A 103 4.07 3.31 13.78
N SER A 104 3.65 2.49 12.80
CA SER A 104 2.33 2.69 12.19
C SER A 104 1.17 2.47 13.17
N ALA A 105 1.33 1.60 14.19
CA ALA A 105 0.31 1.40 15.21
C ALA A 105 0.21 2.61 16.17
N GLN A 106 1.35 3.24 16.48
CA GLN A 106 1.43 4.41 17.36
C GLN A 106 1.03 5.71 16.63
N GLU A 107 1.34 5.83 15.34
CA GLU A 107 0.91 6.96 14.49
C GLU A 107 -0.58 6.91 14.13
N CYS A 108 -1.19 5.73 13.99
CA CYS A 108 -2.64 5.60 13.83
C CYS A 108 -3.41 6.13 15.06
N GLN A 109 -2.88 5.93 16.26
CA GLN A 109 -3.47 6.47 17.50
C GLN A 109 -3.27 7.99 17.60
N ASN A 110 -2.10 8.50 17.20
CA ASN A 110 -1.84 9.96 17.22
C ASN A 110 -2.72 10.76 16.23
N LEU A 111 -3.26 10.13 15.18
CA LEU A 111 -4.19 10.77 14.26
C LEU A 111 -5.61 10.89 14.83
N GLU A 112 -6.01 10.04 15.78
CA GLU A 112 -7.29 10.18 16.50
C GLU A 112 -7.18 11.21 17.64
N VAL A 113 -6.01 11.31 18.30
CA VAL A 113 -5.79 12.27 19.40
C VAL A 113 -5.85 13.74 18.94
N SER A 114 -5.69 14.03 17.65
CA SER A 114 -5.77 15.41 17.13
C SER A 114 -7.21 15.89 16.89
N GLU A 115 -8.18 14.99 16.70
CA GLU A 115 -9.60 15.36 16.54
C GLU A 115 -10.25 15.64 17.91
N GLU A 116 -9.82 14.94 18.97
CA GLU A 116 -10.37 15.08 20.32
C GLU A 116 -9.84 16.33 21.06
N ASN A 117 -8.60 16.73 20.79
CA ASN A 117 -8.00 17.93 21.40
C ASN A 117 -8.49 19.25 20.78
N LEU A 118 -8.94 19.27 19.52
CA LEU A 118 -9.56 20.48 18.95
C LEU A 118 -10.99 20.72 19.46
N PHE A 119 -11.66 19.67 19.94
CA PHE A 119 -13.01 19.80 20.50
C PHE A 119 -12.99 20.29 21.96
N THR A 120 -12.01 19.84 22.76
CA THR A 120 -11.89 20.23 24.18
C THR A 120 -11.34 21.65 24.37
N ASP A 121 -10.44 22.12 23.50
CA ASP A 121 -9.86 23.47 23.58
C ASP A 121 -10.85 24.56 23.12
N SER A 122 -11.64 24.29 22.08
CA SER A 122 -12.71 25.20 21.63
C SER A 122 -13.80 25.39 22.68
N THR A 123 -14.19 24.32 23.39
CA THR A 123 -15.27 24.39 24.40
C THR A 123 -14.85 25.12 25.68
N LEU A 124 -13.57 25.06 26.07
CA LEU A 124 -13.06 25.77 27.26
C LEU A 124 -13.00 27.29 27.07
N LEU A 125 -12.86 27.79 25.85
CA LEU A 125 -12.89 29.23 25.55
C LEU A 125 -14.30 29.84 25.59
N TYR A 126 -15.37 29.04 25.49
CA TYR A 126 -16.75 29.53 25.56
C TYR A 126 -17.34 29.54 26.98
N PHE A 127 -16.68 28.91 27.96
CA PHE A 127 -17.15 28.86 29.36
C PHE A 127 -16.40 29.79 30.32
N THR A 128 -15.32 30.43 29.87
CA THR A 128 -14.59 31.44 30.66
C THR A 128 -14.88 32.85 30.14
N SER A 129 -16.07 33.39 30.40
CA SER A 129 -16.40 34.82 30.38
C SER A 129 -17.67 35.08 31.18
#